data_AF-A0A7X8RAY8-F1
#
_entry.id   AF-A0A7X8RAY8-F1
#
_cell.length_a   1.000
_cell.length_b   1.000
_cell.length_c   1.000
_cell.angle_alpha   90.00
_cell.angle_beta   90.00
_cell.angle_gamma   90.00
#
_symmetry.space_group_name_H-M   'P 1'
#
loop_
_entity.id
_entity.type
_entity.pdbx_description
1 polymer ?
#
loop_
_entity_poly.entity_id
_entity_poly.type
_entity_poly.pdbx_seq_one_letter_code
_entity_poly.pdbx_strand_id
1 'polypeptide(L)'
;MEKKSFRERFLNKKTILILVGVCIIIGAGTGVGLLKASENPSFCGTCHIIKPYYQSWHEGALLDNKHAQEDVTCQECHTRTIPEKAKEGLNFVMGNYTLPLEGGAENDRQFCLECHSEEGEGSSWDEIKVATNFEESNPHDSHHGEQECSTCHSMHEKSYAFCSDCHIFDWLEDLDEEAWDKAW
;
A
#
# COMPACT_ATOMS: atom_id res chain seq x y z
N MET A 1 -57.27 5.45 -27.88
CA MET A 1 -56.08 5.68 -27.03
C MET A 1 -54.87 5.71 -27.95
N GLU A 2 -54.39 6.90 -28.30
CA GLU A 2 -53.23 7.08 -29.19
C GLU A 2 -51.97 6.59 -28.48
N LYS A 3 -51.35 5.51 -28.99
CA LYS A 3 -50.06 5.05 -28.49
C LYS A 3 -49.00 6.05 -28.96
N LYS A 4 -48.55 6.93 -28.05
CA LYS A 4 -47.42 7.83 -28.29
C LYS A 4 -46.23 7.05 -28.86
N SER A 5 -45.59 7.64 -29.87
CA SER A 5 -44.41 7.08 -30.54
C SER A 5 -43.29 6.82 -29.53
N PHE A 6 -42.46 5.79 -29.75
CA PHE A 6 -41.30 5.49 -28.92
C PHE A 6 -40.42 6.73 -28.67
N ARG A 7 -40.25 7.58 -29.69
CA ARG A 7 -39.54 8.87 -29.60
C ARG A 7 -40.22 9.85 -28.64
N GLU A 8 -41.55 9.98 -28.65
CA GLU A 8 -42.29 10.90 -27.77
C GLU A 8 -42.33 10.42 -26.31
N ARG A 9 -42.18 9.11 -26.09
CA ARG A 9 -42.11 8.50 -24.76
C ARG A 9 -40.73 8.63 -24.13
N PHE A 10 -39.65 8.41 -24.89
CA PHE A 10 -38.27 8.39 -24.38
C PHE A 10 -37.50 9.70 -24.58
N LEU A 11 -37.76 10.49 -25.62
CA LEU A 11 -37.08 11.77 -25.88
C LEU A 11 -37.86 12.99 -25.38
N ASN A 12 -38.91 12.81 -24.56
CA ASN A 12 -39.54 13.96 -23.92
C ASN A 12 -38.66 14.48 -22.76
N LYS A 13 -38.65 15.80 -22.58
CA LYS A 13 -37.82 16.50 -21.59
C LYS A 13 -37.95 15.93 -20.17
N LYS A 14 -39.15 15.47 -19.78
CA LYS A 14 -39.40 14.90 -18.43
C LYS A 14 -38.76 13.53 -18.28
N THR A 15 -38.91 12.64 -19.28
CA THR A 15 -38.27 11.32 -19.27
C THR A 15 -36.76 11.46 -19.28
N ILE A 16 -36.19 12.37 -20.09
CA ILE A 16 -34.74 12.64 -20.11
C ILE A 16 -34.26 13.13 -18.74
N LEU A 17 -34.96 14.09 -18.11
CA LEU A 17 -34.59 14.59 -16.78
C LEU A 17 -34.67 13.51 -15.70
N ILE A 18 -35.68 12.63 -15.75
CA ILE A 18 -35.79 11.49 -14.84
C ILE A 18 -34.63 10.51 -15.06
N LEU A 19 -34.31 10.16 -16.30
CA LEU A 19 -33.20 9.26 -16.60
C LEU A 19 -31.86 9.84 -16.15
N VAL A 20 -31.61 11.13 -16.41
CA VAL A 20 -30.41 11.82 -15.93
C VAL A 20 -30.36 11.82 -14.40
N GLY A 21 -31.48 12.13 -13.72
CA GLY A 21 -31.57 12.09 -12.26
C GLY A 21 -31.28 10.70 -11.69
N VAL A 22 -31.85 9.65 -12.29
CA VAL A 22 -31.59 8.25 -11.92
C VAL A 22 -30.13 7.89 -12.15
N CYS A 23 -29.54 8.25 -13.29
CA CYS A 23 -28.13 8.02 -13.58
C CYS A 23 -27.20 8.71 -12.58
N ILE A 24 -27.51 9.94 -12.17
CA ILE A 24 -26.74 10.67 -11.15
C ILE A 24 -26.82 9.96 -9.79
N ILE A 25 -28.03 9.55 -9.37
CA ILE A 25 -28.23 8.85 -8.09
C ILE A 25 -27.47 7.52 -8.08
N ILE A 26 -27.58 6.74 -9.16
CA ILE A 26 -26.86 5.47 -9.29
C ILE A 26 -25.35 5.73 -9.31
N GLY A 27 -24.86 6.70 -10.10
CA GLY A 27 -23.45 7.03 -10.18
C GLY A 27 -22.86 7.46 -8.84
N ALA A 28 -23.56 8.32 -8.11
CA ALA A 28 -23.16 8.74 -6.77
C ALA A 28 -23.15 7.56 -5.78
N GLY A 29 -24.19 6.73 -5.78
CA GLY A 29 -24.28 5.54 -4.92
C GLY A 29 -23.15 4.54 -5.20
N THR A 30 -22.92 4.22 -6.47
CA THR A 30 -21.82 3.34 -6.89
C THR A 30 -20.46 3.93 -6.54
N GLY A 31 -20.26 5.23 -6.75
CA GLY A 31 -19.01 5.91 -6.40
C GLY A 31 -18.69 5.83 -4.91
N VAL A 32 -19.66 6.12 -4.05
CA VAL A 32 -19.50 5.98 -2.59
C VAL A 32 -19.25 4.52 -2.20
N GLY A 33 -19.98 3.58 -2.80
CA GLY A 33 -19.79 2.15 -2.55
C GLY A 33 -18.39 1.66 -2.92
N LEU A 34 -17.87 2.08 -4.08
CA LEU A 34 -16.52 1.75 -4.53
C LEU A 34 -15.44 2.40 -3.66
N LEU A 35 -15.62 3.66 -3.25
CA LEU A 35 -14.68 4.32 -2.34
C LEU A 35 -14.60 3.58 -1.00
N LYS A 36 -15.76 3.23 -0.43
CA LYS A 36 -15.83 2.44 0.81
C LYS A 36 -15.23 1.05 0.65
N ALA A 37 -15.50 0.37 -0.47
CA ALA A 37 -14.87 -0.92 -0.75
C ALA A 37 -13.34 -0.79 -0.85
N SER A 38 -12.86 0.30 -1.46
CA SER A 38 -11.43 0.53 -1.64
C SER A 38 -10.66 0.74 -0.33
N GLU A 39 -11.33 1.10 0.76
CA GLU A 39 -10.70 1.19 2.09
C GLU A 39 -10.26 -0.20 2.61
N ASN A 40 -10.82 -1.29 2.09
CA ASN A 40 -10.47 -2.64 2.52
C ASN A 40 -9.33 -3.23 1.65
N PRO A 41 -8.22 -3.72 2.23
CA PRO A 41 -7.11 -4.33 1.48
C PRO A 41 -7.50 -5.42 0.47
N SER A 42 -8.52 -6.22 0.79
CA SER A 42 -9.00 -7.29 -0.12
C SER A 42 -9.53 -6.74 -1.45
N PHE A 43 -10.01 -5.50 -1.48
CA PHE A 43 -10.42 -4.84 -2.72
C PHE A 43 -9.22 -4.60 -3.65
N CYS A 44 -8.07 -4.18 -3.12
CA CYS A 44 -6.85 -3.99 -3.89
C CYS A 44 -6.39 -5.32 -4.54
N GLY A 45 -6.54 -6.44 -3.82
CA GLY A 45 -6.25 -7.78 -4.32
C GLY A 45 -7.14 -8.25 -5.48
N THR A 46 -8.23 -7.54 -5.80
CA THR A 46 -9.07 -7.85 -6.98
C THR A 46 -8.40 -7.42 -8.30
N CYS A 47 -7.47 -6.46 -8.24
CA CYS A 47 -6.65 -6.07 -9.37
C CYS A 47 -5.51 -7.08 -9.54
N HIS A 48 -5.43 -7.77 -10.68
CA HIS A 48 -4.43 -8.82 -10.86
C HIS A 48 -2.97 -8.32 -10.73
N ILE A 49 -2.70 -7.06 -11.04
CA ILE A 49 -1.37 -6.44 -10.91
C ILE A 49 -0.98 -6.19 -9.45
N ILE A 50 -1.95 -5.97 -8.56
CA ILE A 50 -1.73 -5.75 -7.12
C ILE A 50 -1.87 -7.05 -6.33
N LYS A 51 -2.53 -8.06 -6.89
CA LYS A 51 -2.79 -9.34 -6.23
C LYS A 51 -1.56 -9.97 -5.56
N PRO A 52 -0.36 -10.04 -6.19
CA PRO A 52 0.82 -10.60 -5.52
C PRO A 52 1.22 -9.83 -4.26
N TYR A 53 1.15 -8.51 -4.30
CA TYR A 53 1.44 -7.63 -3.15
C TYR A 53 0.41 -7.80 -2.03
N TYR A 54 -0.87 -7.91 -2.39
CA TYR A 54 -1.92 -8.22 -1.42
C TYR A 54 -1.70 -9.58 -0.75
N GLN A 55 -1.26 -10.59 -1.50
CA GLN A 55 -0.97 -11.92 -0.93
C GLN A 55 0.25 -11.88 -0.02
N SER A 56 1.32 -11.18 -0.41
CA SER A 56 2.48 -10.95 0.46
C SER A 56 2.07 -10.27 1.76
N TRP A 57 1.34 -9.16 1.67
CA TRP A 57 0.80 -8.46 2.84
C TRP A 57 -0.14 -9.35 3.68
N HIS A 58 -1.02 -10.14 3.08
CA HIS A 58 -2.03 -10.89 3.85
C HIS A 58 -1.47 -12.14 4.55
N GLU A 59 -0.59 -12.88 3.88
CA GLU A 59 -0.16 -14.22 4.33
C GLU A 59 1.32 -14.54 4.06
N GLY A 60 2.10 -13.56 3.57
CA GLY A 60 3.51 -13.73 3.24
C GLY A 60 4.44 -13.65 4.46
N ALA A 61 5.74 -13.80 4.19
CA ALA A 61 6.81 -13.66 5.19
C ALA A 61 7.47 -12.26 5.18
N LEU A 62 7.22 -11.45 4.15
CA LEU A 62 7.88 -10.16 3.97
C LEU A 62 7.39 -9.12 4.99
N LEU A 63 8.07 -7.97 5.03
CA LEU A 63 7.82 -6.94 6.02
C LEU A 63 6.42 -6.31 5.89
N ASP A 64 5.81 -6.33 4.70
CA ASP A 64 4.42 -5.95 4.51
C ASP A 64 3.45 -6.80 5.34
N ASN A 65 3.71 -8.10 5.51
CA ASN A 65 2.90 -8.96 6.36
C ASN A 65 2.99 -8.62 7.85
N LYS A 66 4.17 -8.21 8.32
CA LYS A 66 4.33 -7.75 9.71
C LYS A 66 3.46 -6.52 9.99
N HIS A 67 3.34 -5.62 9.04
CA HIS A 67 2.42 -4.47 9.13
C HIS A 67 0.95 -4.93 9.08
N ALA A 68 0.62 -5.92 8.27
CA ALA A 68 -0.73 -6.49 8.25
C ALA A 68 -1.14 -7.12 9.58
N GLN A 69 -0.19 -7.71 10.32
CA GLN A 69 -0.43 -8.29 11.66
C GLN A 69 -0.77 -7.23 12.72
N GLU A 70 -0.34 -6.00 12.50
CA GLU A 70 -0.67 -4.82 13.31
C GLU A 70 -1.84 -4.01 12.71
N ASP A 71 -2.68 -4.64 11.89
CA ASP A 71 -3.86 -4.06 11.24
C ASP A 71 -3.59 -2.87 10.29
N VAL A 72 -2.32 -2.63 9.91
CA VAL A 72 -1.96 -1.56 8.95
C VAL A 72 -2.37 -1.97 7.54
N THR A 73 -3.24 -1.16 6.93
CA THR A 73 -3.82 -1.38 5.60
C THR A 73 -2.96 -0.79 4.48
N CYS A 74 -3.21 -1.24 3.24
CA CYS A 74 -2.45 -0.76 2.08
C CYS A 74 -2.48 0.76 1.90
N GLN A 75 -3.58 1.43 2.31
CA GLN A 75 -3.78 2.86 2.08
C GLN A 75 -3.15 3.75 3.15
N GLU A 76 -2.72 3.17 4.27
CA GLU A 76 -1.96 3.88 5.29
C GLU A 76 -0.52 4.13 4.81
N CYS A 77 0.03 3.23 3.98
CA CYS A 77 1.24 3.51 3.21
C CYS A 77 0.93 4.19 1.87
N HIS A 78 0.15 3.53 1.01
CA HIS A 78 -0.20 4.03 -0.32
C HIS A 78 -1.35 5.03 -0.29
N THR A 79 -1.09 6.19 0.30
CA THR A 79 -2.04 7.30 0.37
C THR A 79 -2.28 7.86 -1.03
N ARG A 80 -3.55 7.88 -1.47
CA ARG A 80 -3.96 8.41 -2.77
C ARG A 80 -5.24 9.21 -2.62
N THR A 81 -5.29 10.35 -3.28
CA THR A 81 -6.51 11.15 -3.38
C THR A 81 -7.56 10.44 -4.24
N ILE A 82 -8.83 10.81 -4.08
CA ILE A 82 -9.93 10.24 -4.88
C ILE A 82 -9.69 10.36 -6.40
N PRO A 83 -9.24 11.51 -6.95
CA PRO A 83 -8.91 11.63 -8.36
C PRO A 83 -7.79 10.69 -8.82
N GLU A 84 -6.77 10.46 -7.97
CA GLU A 84 -5.67 9.55 -8.28
C GLU A 84 -6.15 8.10 -8.32
N LYS A 85 -6.92 7.66 -7.33
CA LYS A 85 -7.55 6.31 -7.31
C LYS A 85 -8.43 6.10 -8.55
N ALA A 86 -9.20 7.10 -8.95
CA ALA A 86 -10.02 7.03 -10.16
C ALA A 86 -9.16 6.92 -11.44
N LYS A 87 -8.05 7.65 -11.51
CA LYS A 87 -7.09 7.59 -12.62
C LYS A 87 -6.38 6.23 -12.69
N GLU A 88 -6.01 5.65 -11.55
CA GLU A 88 -5.44 4.31 -11.46
C GLU A 88 -6.42 3.25 -11.97
N GLY A 89 -7.68 3.29 -11.53
CA GLY A 89 -8.72 2.39 -12.03
C GLY A 89 -8.91 2.50 -13.55
N LEU A 90 -8.90 3.73 -14.09
CA LEU A 90 -8.97 3.96 -15.53
C LEU A 90 -7.73 3.42 -16.24
N ASN A 91 -6.53 3.71 -15.74
CA ASN A 91 -5.26 3.22 -16.29
C ASN A 91 -5.20 1.69 -16.28
N PHE A 92 -5.66 1.04 -15.21
CA PHE A 92 -5.75 -0.41 -15.12
C PHE A 92 -6.65 -1.00 -16.21
N VAL A 93 -7.87 -0.45 -16.40
CA VAL A 93 -8.81 -0.90 -17.43
C VAL A 93 -8.27 -0.66 -18.84
N MET A 94 -7.56 0.45 -19.06
CA MET A 94 -6.96 0.78 -20.35
C MET A 94 -5.64 0.06 -20.63
N GLY A 95 -5.04 -0.62 -19.64
CA GLY A 95 -3.71 -1.21 -19.78
C GLY A 95 -2.57 -0.19 -19.79
N ASN A 96 -2.79 1.02 -19.25
CA ASN A 96 -1.82 2.12 -19.23
C ASN A 96 -1.01 2.13 -17.93
N TYR A 97 -0.15 1.13 -17.77
CA TYR A 97 0.75 0.98 -16.62
C TYR A 97 2.06 0.29 -17.02
N THR A 98 3.11 0.45 -16.23
CA THR A 98 4.41 -0.20 -16.42
C THR A 98 4.59 -1.37 -15.46
N LEU A 99 5.43 -2.32 -15.86
CA LEU A 99 5.88 -3.43 -15.00
C LEU A 99 7.42 -3.47 -14.99
N PRO A 100 8.08 -3.62 -13.83
CA PRO A 100 7.48 -3.67 -12.49
C PRO A 100 6.75 -2.36 -12.15
N LEU A 101 5.76 -2.44 -11.25
CA LEU A 101 5.07 -1.24 -10.77
C LEU A 101 6.09 -0.37 -10.03
N GLU A 102 6.10 0.93 -10.33
CA GLU A 102 6.91 1.87 -9.58
C GLU A 102 6.32 1.98 -8.16
N GLY A 103 7.17 1.76 -7.15
CA GLY A 103 6.81 1.96 -5.75
C GLY A 103 6.43 3.42 -5.47
N GLY A 104 5.62 3.64 -4.43
CA GLY A 104 5.20 4.98 -4.02
C GLY A 104 6.36 5.87 -3.57
N ALA A 105 6.09 7.16 -3.40
CA ALA A 105 7.04 8.17 -2.88
C ALA A 105 7.34 8.00 -1.38
N GLU A 106 6.96 6.87 -0.79
CA GLU A 106 6.90 6.58 0.65
C GLU A 106 8.24 6.03 1.21
N ASN A 107 9.32 6.14 0.43
CA ASN A 107 10.63 5.60 0.80
C ASN A 107 11.45 6.52 1.72
N ASP A 108 10.86 7.62 2.19
CA ASP A 108 11.50 8.56 3.12
C ASP A 108 11.42 8.02 4.56
N ARG A 109 12.54 8.02 5.27
CA ARG A 109 12.64 7.73 6.70
C ARG A 109 11.54 8.41 7.50
N GLN A 110 11.21 9.67 7.19
CA GLN A 110 10.22 10.43 7.94
C GLN A 110 8.82 9.77 7.87
N PHE A 111 8.47 9.15 6.76
CA PHE A 111 7.19 8.45 6.61
C PHE A 111 7.08 7.29 7.61
N CYS A 112 8.13 6.46 7.71
CA CYS A 112 8.16 5.36 8.69
C CYS A 112 8.07 5.89 10.13
N LEU A 113 8.71 7.03 10.41
CA LEU A 113 8.73 7.65 11.74
C LEU A 113 7.41 8.32 12.13
N GLU A 114 6.44 8.46 11.23
CA GLU A 114 5.08 8.87 11.60
C GLU A 114 4.45 7.85 12.58
N CYS A 115 4.79 6.57 12.42
CA CYS A 115 4.38 5.50 13.35
C CYS A 115 5.52 5.04 14.27
N HIS A 116 6.78 5.06 13.82
CA HIS A 116 7.94 4.51 14.53
C HIS A 116 8.81 5.56 15.26
N SER A 117 8.19 6.44 16.03
CA SER A 117 8.88 7.51 16.78
C SER A 117 8.48 7.54 18.25
N GLU A 118 9.11 8.38 19.06
CA GLU A 118 8.75 8.55 20.48
C GLU A 118 7.26 8.85 20.72
N GLU A 119 6.59 9.48 19.75
CA GLU A 119 5.18 9.85 19.82
C GLU A 119 4.28 9.05 18.84
N GLY A 120 4.87 8.12 18.09
CA GLY A 120 4.16 7.31 17.11
C GLY A 120 3.30 6.21 17.74
N GLU A 121 2.40 5.64 16.96
CA GLU A 121 1.52 4.55 17.40
C GLU A 121 2.18 3.15 17.34
N GLY A 122 3.30 3.03 16.65
CA GLY A 122 4.14 1.83 16.59
C GLY A 122 5.29 1.86 17.58
N SER A 123 6.32 1.03 17.34
CA SER A 123 7.52 0.99 18.19
C SER A 123 8.31 2.29 18.06
N SER A 124 8.59 2.92 19.19
CA SER A 124 9.41 4.14 19.25
C SER A 124 10.86 3.89 18.84
N TRP A 125 11.57 4.97 18.48
CA TRP A 125 12.97 4.86 18.07
C TRP A 125 13.87 4.27 19.17
N ASP A 126 13.61 4.60 20.43
CA ASP A 126 14.32 4.02 21.57
C ASP A 126 14.00 2.54 21.76
N GLU A 127 12.74 2.13 21.59
CA GLU A 127 12.35 0.72 21.60
C GLU A 127 13.00 -0.07 20.46
N ILE A 128 13.09 0.53 19.26
CA ILE A 128 13.77 -0.07 18.10
C ILE A 128 15.25 -0.33 18.40
N LYS A 129 15.99 0.68 18.91
CA LYS A 129 17.39 0.51 19.30
C LYS A 129 17.58 -0.53 20.39
N VAL A 130 16.67 -0.59 21.36
CA VAL A 130 16.71 -1.58 22.45
C VAL A 130 16.43 -2.99 21.93
N ALA A 131 15.46 -3.15 21.01
CA ALA A 131 15.12 -4.42 20.40
C ALA A 131 16.27 -4.99 19.56
N THR A 132 17.10 -4.13 18.97
CA THR A 132 18.29 -4.51 18.18
C THR A 132 19.61 -4.24 18.91
N ASN A 133 19.62 -4.29 20.25
CA ASN A 133 20.81 -4.00 21.06
C ASN A 133 21.86 -5.13 21.00
N PHE A 134 22.44 -5.34 19.82
CA PHE A 134 23.53 -6.28 19.53
C PHE A 134 24.89 -5.68 19.90
N GLU A 135 24.97 -4.98 21.04
CA GLU A 135 26.15 -4.25 21.49
C GLU A 135 26.69 -3.30 20.38
N GLU A 136 27.98 -3.42 20.03
CA GLU A 136 28.65 -2.62 19.01
C GLU A 136 28.16 -2.89 17.57
N SER A 137 27.26 -3.87 17.37
CA SER A 137 26.72 -4.24 16.05
C SER A 137 25.26 -3.82 15.83
N ASN A 138 24.74 -2.90 16.66
CA ASN A 138 23.38 -2.40 16.53
C ASN A 138 23.19 -1.63 15.20
N PRO A 139 22.32 -2.12 14.28
CA PRO A 139 22.10 -1.44 13.00
C PRO A 139 21.41 -0.07 13.14
N HIS A 140 20.67 0.15 14.24
CA HIS A 140 19.94 1.39 14.52
C HIS A 140 20.73 2.39 15.38
N ASP A 141 21.95 2.04 15.80
CA ASP A 141 22.90 2.90 16.50
C ASP A 141 24.31 2.68 15.94
N SER A 142 24.46 2.95 14.65
CA SER A 142 25.67 2.59 13.91
C SER A 142 26.57 3.80 13.61
N HIS A 143 27.83 3.52 13.30
CA HIS A 143 28.81 4.53 12.88
C HIS A 143 28.49 5.17 11.52
N HIS A 144 27.47 4.69 10.81
CA HIS A 144 26.99 5.30 9.56
C HIS A 144 26.03 6.47 9.81
N GLY A 145 25.61 6.71 11.05
CA GLY A 145 24.67 7.78 11.39
C GLY A 145 23.23 7.43 10.97
N GLU A 146 22.46 8.46 10.63
CA GLU A 146 21.08 8.30 10.18
C GLU A 146 21.03 7.70 8.77
N GLN A 147 20.19 6.68 8.60
CA GLN A 147 19.98 5.99 7.33
C GLN A 147 18.49 5.94 7.01
N GLU A 148 18.18 5.88 5.72
CA GLU A 148 16.82 5.61 5.26
C GLU A 148 16.42 4.18 5.66
N CYS A 149 15.24 4.02 6.25
CA CYS A 149 14.71 2.70 6.64
C CYS A 149 14.71 1.74 5.44
N SER A 150 14.36 2.27 4.27
CA SER A 150 14.31 1.57 2.97
C SER A 150 15.68 1.08 2.46
N THR A 151 16.79 1.50 3.08
CA THR A 151 18.13 0.97 2.76
C THR A 151 18.25 -0.50 3.13
N CYS A 152 17.62 -0.89 4.24
CA CYS A 152 17.65 -2.26 4.74
C CYS A 152 16.27 -2.93 4.68
N HIS A 153 15.21 -2.18 4.97
CA HIS A 153 13.86 -2.70 5.10
C HIS A 153 13.05 -2.55 3.81
N SER A 154 12.67 -3.66 3.21
CA SER A 154 11.82 -3.72 2.03
C SER A 154 10.46 -4.31 2.37
N MET A 155 9.39 -3.63 1.96
CA MET A 155 8.01 -4.07 2.25
C MET A 155 7.58 -5.25 1.38
N HIS A 156 7.78 -5.13 0.07
CA HIS A 156 7.24 -6.03 -0.95
C HIS A 156 8.29 -6.93 -1.61
N GLU A 157 9.49 -6.95 -1.06
CA GLU A 157 10.55 -7.89 -1.39
C GLU A 157 11.35 -8.18 -0.12
N LYS A 158 12.33 -9.09 -0.21
CA LYS A 158 13.19 -9.37 0.92
C LYS A 158 13.94 -8.11 1.34
N SER A 159 13.96 -7.88 2.64
CA SER A 159 14.82 -6.88 3.25
C SER A 159 16.28 -7.28 3.09
N TYR A 160 17.20 -6.32 3.03
CA TYR A 160 18.62 -6.59 2.85
C TYR A 160 19.41 -6.12 4.06
N ALA A 161 20.19 -7.01 4.66
CA ALA A 161 21.10 -6.63 5.73
C ALA A 161 22.31 -5.89 5.15
N PHE A 162 22.16 -4.61 4.81
CA PHE A 162 23.20 -3.78 4.15
C PHE A 162 24.57 -3.85 4.83
N CYS A 163 24.62 -3.89 6.16
CA CYS A 163 25.87 -3.98 6.92
C CYS A 163 26.66 -5.28 6.59
N SER A 164 25.96 -6.32 6.14
CA SER A 164 26.59 -7.57 5.71
C SER A 164 27.41 -7.42 4.43
N ASP A 165 27.42 -6.28 3.74
CA ASP A 165 28.36 -6.03 2.64
C ASP A 165 29.82 -5.90 3.11
N CYS A 166 30.02 -5.57 4.39
CA CYS A 166 31.32 -5.33 4.98
C CYS A 166 31.57 -6.11 6.30
N HIS A 167 30.50 -6.45 7.03
CA HIS A 167 30.58 -7.01 8.37
C HIS A 167 30.00 -8.42 8.46
N ILE A 168 30.60 -9.25 9.30
CA ILE A 168 30.06 -10.56 9.67
C ILE A 168 29.64 -10.47 11.13
N PHE A 169 28.33 -10.46 11.38
CA PHE A 169 27.76 -10.45 12.71
C PHE A 169 27.02 -11.76 12.98
N ASP A 170 27.11 -12.26 14.21
CA ASP A 170 26.49 -13.54 14.58
C ASP A 170 24.97 -13.51 14.41
N TRP A 171 24.32 -12.37 14.69
CA TRP A 171 22.86 -12.21 14.56
C TRP A 171 22.35 -12.29 13.12
N LEU A 172 23.22 -12.20 12.10
CA LEU A 172 22.82 -12.41 10.70
C LEU A 172 22.34 -13.84 10.47
N GLU A 173 22.76 -14.81 11.27
CA GLU A 173 22.32 -16.21 11.21
C GLU A 173 20.87 -16.39 11.71
N ASP A 174 20.38 -15.47 12.53
CA ASP A 174 19.04 -15.51 13.12
C ASP A 174 17.98 -14.83 12.24
N LEU A 175 18.37 -14.18 11.15
CA LEU A 175 17.44 -13.55 10.21
C LEU A 175 16.62 -14.60 9.45
N ASP A 176 15.32 -14.35 9.33
CA ASP A 176 14.41 -15.17 8.55
C ASP A 176 14.77 -15.12 7.05
N GLU A 177 15.26 -16.24 6.52
CA GLU A 177 15.68 -16.36 5.11
C GLU A 177 14.53 -16.15 4.11
N GLU A 178 13.26 -16.26 4.53
CA GLU A 178 12.12 -15.94 3.67
C GLU A 178 11.90 -14.42 3.55
N ALA A 179 12.33 -13.64 4.54
CA ALA A 179 12.09 -12.20 4.65
C ALA A 179 13.35 -11.35 4.44
N TRP A 180 14.54 -11.93 4.60
CA TRP A 180 15.83 -11.22 4.57
C TRP A 180 16.84 -11.89 3.63
N ASP A 181 17.61 -11.06 2.94
CA ASP A 181 18.83 -11.41 2.24
C ASP A 181 20.05 -10.77 2.93
N LYS A 182 21.22 -11.38 2.73
CA LYS A 182 22.53 -10.96 3.24
C LYS A 182 23.63 -11.35 2.25
N ALA A 183 24.77 -10.67 2.31
CA ALA A 183 25.85 -10.88 1.34
C ALA A 183 26.58 -12.23 1.48
N TRP A 184 26.66 -12.79 2.70
CA TRP A 184 27.35 -14.06 3.01
C TRP A 184 26.78 -14.78 4.22
#